data_AF-A0A3N5J740-F1
#
_entry.id   AF-A0A3N5J740-F1
#
_cell.length_a   1.000
_cell.length_b   1.000
_cell.length_c   1.000
_cell.angle_alpha   90.00
_cell.angle_beta   90.00
_cell.angle_gamma   90.00
#
_symmetry.space_group_name_H-M   'P 1'
#
loop_
_entity.id
_entity.type
_entity.pdbx_description
1 polymer ?
#
loop_
_entity_poly.entity_id
_entity_poly.type
_entity_poly.pdbx_seq_one_letter_code
_entity_poly.pdbx_strand_id
1 'polypeptide(L)'
;MSHGASPLAAFHRVGDRSRLPAAAATGTLRPALFAAYHDLSRLRSDFPVVLTGKPGAGPWAVSLADVVDGLLREVTQPGAADEEVRRHLLAVEGAVRRSVQSGQIPSQRASLALLWEAARRELAAGGATVPERAPTAPGLDGELLACGRDTAARLVQRAWRESEGRKGRRLFDRVERLAQKLSDILQADHMRSPAARGPEQLASAVGGGDRAVFDFQAMAKLLQAARRAEPLPARRRQRIQSAIDTLRSQRFATAEGLPAGTNRLDFAFQDCAAALAAFRARLPDMRALVEAIGIAELEIENHYDEARHDRFFEQFTAERLGPGDFDLFPSYLVCIEELDAGQRAAACDLLESGLPFKIVAQSTDILGDLTPIGGQLSFGKRGQHLARMALGLNDVFVLQAPNAF
;
A
#
# COMPACT_ATOMS: atom_id res chain seq x y z
N MET A 1 -54.46 36.35 9.99
CA MET A 1 -53.74 35.46 10.95
C MET A 1 -52.62 34.78 10.19
N SER A 2 -51.38 35.06 10.55
CA SER A 2 -50.23 34.20 10.26
C SER A 2 -49.11 34.68 11.17
N HIS A 3 -48.75 33.79 12.09
CA HIS A 3 -47.92 34.04 13.24
C HIS A 3 -46.55 34.60 12.89
N GLY A 4 -46.06 35.48 13.77
CA GLY A 4 -44.69 35.93 13.78
C GLY A 4 -43.75 34.75 13.94
N ALA A 5 -42.91 34.53 12.93
CA ALA A 5 -41.65 33.86 13.14
C ALA A 5 -40.69 34.92 13.68
N SER A 6 -40.42 34.85 14.98
CA SER A 6 -39.26 35.52 15.57
C SER A 6 -38.05 35.20 14.68
N PRO A 7 -37.23 36.17 14.25
CA PRO A 7 -36.00 35.84 13.58
C PRO A 7 -35.14 35.16 14.63
N LEU A 8 -35.06 33.82 14.57
CA LEU A 8 -34.09 33.05 15.34
C LEU A 8 -32.75 33.70 15.03
N ALA A 9 -32.20 34.40 16.02
CA ALA A 9 -30.90 35.04 15.95
C ALA A 9 -29.86 33.93 15.84
N ALA A 10 -29.69 33.41 14.64
CA ALA A 10 -28.54 32.59 14.29
C ALA A 10 -27.32 33.48 14.51
N PHE A 11 -26.33 32.95 15.23
CA PHE A 11 -25.02 33.59 15.35
C PHE A 11 -24.39 33.72 13.96
N HIS A 12 -24.76 34.75 13.24
CA HIS A 12 -24.16 35.11 11.96
C HIS A 12 -22.79 35.70 12.28
N ARG A 13 -21.74 34.91 12.07
CA ARG A 13 -20.35 35.36 12.20
C ARG A 13 -20.00 36.54 11.25
N VAL A 14 -20.92 36.98 10.37
CA VAL A 14 -20.72 38.15 9.48
C VAL A 14 -21.98 39.02 9.27
N GLY A 15 -23.01 38.93 10.13
CA GLY A 15 -24.26 39.72 9.98
C GLY A 15 -25.09 39.38 8.73
N ASP A 16 -26.21 40.09 8.53
CA ASP A 16 -27.10 39.93 7.37
C ASP A 16 -26.37 40.35 6.07
N ARG A 17 -26.18 39.38 5.16
CA ARG A 17 -25.50 39.59 3.86
C ARG A 17 -26.43 39.43 2.67
N SER A 18 -27.74 39.60 2.85
CA SER A 18 -28.74 39.54 1.78
C SER A 18 -28.46 40.44 0.56
N ARG A 19 -27.46 41.35 0.62
CA ARG A 19 -27.09 42.29 -0.44
C ARG A 19 -25.61 42.32 -0.85
N LEU A 20 -24.77 41.38 -0.38
CA LEU A 20 -23.33 41.37 -0.74
C LEU A 20 -22.99 40.22 -1.70
N PRO A 21 -22.09 40.43 -2.68
CA PRO A 21 -21.63 39.36 -3.56
C PRO A 21 -20.98 38.24 -2.75
N ALA A 22 -21.19 36.99 -3.20
CA ALA A 22 -20.72 35.78 -2.53
C ALA A 22 -19.23 35.91 -2.16
N ALA A 23 -18.93 35.80 -0.86
CA ALA A 23 -17.56 35.98 -0.38
C ALA A 23 -16.66 34.87 -0.93
N ALA A 24 -15.50 35.29 -1.47
CA ALA A 24 -14.36 34.40 -1.66
C ALA A 24 -14.11 33.64 -0.35
N ALA A 25 -13.87 32.33 -0.47
CA ALA A 25 -13.73 31.40 0.64
C ALA A 25 -12.87 31.97 1.76
N THR A 26 -13.47 32.14 2.94
CA THR A 26 -12.84 32.52 4.21
C THR A 26 -11.99 31.36 4.78
N GLY A 27 -11.16 30.74 3.94
CA GLY A 27 -10.39 29.54 4.29
C GLY A 27 -9.37 29.73 5.41
N THR A 28 -9.10 30.97 5.83
CA THR A 28 -8.02 31.30 6.79
C THR A 28 -8.48 32.01 8.06
N LEU A 29 -9.77 32.36 8.20
CA LEU A 29 -10.23 33.13 9.37
C LEU A 29 -11.07 32.26 10.32
N ARG A 30 -10.44 31.79 11.41
CA ARG A 30 -11.06 30.97 12.47
C ARG A 30 -11.39 31.80 13.73
N PRO A 31 -12.34 31.36 14.57
CA PRO A 31 -12.65 32.03 15.83
C PRO A 31 -11.41 32.08 16.72
N ALA A 32 -11.15 33.22 17.38
CA ALA A 32 -10.00 33.39 18.28
C ALA A 32 -9.96 32.35 19.42
N LEU A 33 -11.13 31.82 19.82
CA LEU A 33 -11.27 30.74 20.80
C LEU A 33 -10.52 29.46 20.41
N PHE A 34 -10.33 29.20 19.11
CA PHE A 34 -9.61 28.03 18.62
C PHE A 34 -8.12 28.29 18.34
N ALA A 35 -7.61 29.50 18.61
CA ALA A 35 -6.22 29.84 18.34
C ALA A 35 -5.23 28.97 19.14
N ALA A 36 -5.57 28.62 20.39
CA ALA A 36 -4.74 27.74 21.22
C ALA A 36 -4.72 26.28 20.73
N TYR A 37 -5.75 25.84 20.01
CA TYR A 37 -5.88 24.49 19.44
C TYR A 37 -5.32 24.40 18.02
N HIS A 38 -4.90 25.53 17.43
CA HIS A 38 -4.26 25.57 16.12
C HIS A 38 -2.80 25.10 16.18
N ASP A 39 -2.09 25.45 17.25
CA ASP A 39 -0.69 25.05 17.45
C ASP A 39 -0.62 23.72 18.23
N LEU A 40 -0.94 22.63 17.54
CA LEU A 40 -0.83 21.27 18.06
C LEU A 40 0.56 20.91 18.60
N SER A 41 1.62 21.66 18.29
CA SER A 41 2.95 21.46 18.84
C SER A 41 3.03 21.80 20.33
N ARG A 42 2.08 22.61 20.83
CA ARG A 42 1.94 22.96 22.25
C ARG A 42 1.12 21.95 23.03
N LEU A 43 0.37 21.09 22.34
CA LEU A 43 -0.48 20.08 22.95
C LEU A 43 0.14 18.70 22.73
N ARG A 44 0.29 17.94 23.82
CA ARG A 44 0.62 16.52 23.68
C ARG A 44 -0.62 15.82 23.13
N SER A 45 -0.53 15.40 21.88
CA SER A 45 -1.61 14.79 21.10
C SER A 45 -1.07 13.57 20.33
N ASP A 46 -1.96 12.83 19.68
CA ASP A 46 -1.59 11.65 18.88
C ASP A 46 -0.81 12.01 17.60
N PHE A 47 -0.76 13.29 17.22
CA PHE A 47 0.04 13.77 16.09
C PHE A 47 1.34 14.42 16.57
N PRO A 48 2.45 14.32 15.82
CA PRO A 48 2.58 13.65 14.54
C PRO A 48 2.59 12.12 14.68
N VAL A 49 2.16 11.44 13.62
CA VAL A 49 2.14 9.98 13.52
C VAL A 49 3.37 9.52 12.74
N VAL A 50 4.08 8.53 13.26
CA VAL A 50 5.24 7.89 12.63
C VAL A 50 4.75 6.78 11.71
N LEU A 51 4.91 6.97 10.40
CA LEU A 51 4.65 5.97 9.37
C LEU A 51 5.88 5.08 9.22
N THR A 52 5.83 3.88 9.78
CA THR A 52 7.00 2.98 9.83
C THR A 52 7.38 2.51 8.43
N GLY A 53 8.67 2.51 8.09
CA GLY A 53 9.16 2.14 6.76
C GLY A 53 9.43 0.64 6.55
N LYS A 54 9.37 -0.20 7.59
CA LYS A 54 9.68 -1.63 7.51
C LYS A 54 8.39 -2.46 7.41
N PRO A 55 8.12 -3.15 6.29
CA PRO A 55 6.93 -3.98 6.15
C PRO A 55 7.03 -5.24 7.04
N GLY A 56 5.94 -5.57 7.75
CA GLY A 56 5.72 -6.89 8.35
C GLY A 56 6.29 -7.16 9.75
N ALA A 57 6.82 -6.18 10.48
CA ALA A 57 7.43 -6.40 11.81
C ALA A 57 6.94 -5.45 12.91
N GLY A 58 5.74 -4.86 12.76
CA GLY A 58 5.19 -3.94 13.77
C GLY A 58 3.96 -3.16 13.30
N PRO A 59 3.44 -2.24 14.13
CA PRO A 59 2.38 -1.30 13.73
C PRO A 59 2.86 -0.43 12.55
N TRP A 60 2.01 -0.24 11.54
CA TRP A 60 2.33 0.55 10.34
C TRP A 60 2.29 2.07 10.58
N ALA A 61 1.64 2.48 11.68
CA ALA A 61 1.54 3.84 12.17
C ALA A 61 1.52 3.83 13.71
N VAL A 62 2.28 4.73 14.33
CA VAL A 62 2.35 4.90 15.79
C VAL A 62 2.42 6.40 16.10
N SER A 63 1.74 6.89 17.13
CA SER A 63 1.89 8.29 17.53
C SER A 63 3.30 8.55 18.06
N LEU A 64 3.83 9.76 17.86
CA LEU A 64 5.10 10.14 18.49
C LEU A 64 5.00 10.08 20.02
N ALA A 65 3.82 10.39 20.57
CA ALA A 65 3.56 10.29 22.00
C ALA A 65 3.75 8.85 22.51
N ASP A 66 3.18 7.86 21.81
CA ASP A 66 3.31 6.44 22.16
C ASP A 66 4.75 5.93 22.06
N VAL A 67 5.52 6.40 21.07
CA VAL A 67 6.96 6.09 20.95
C VAL A 67 7.71 6.57 22.20
N VAL A 68 7.47 7.83 22.59
CA VAL A 68 8.12 8.43 23.77
C VAL A 68 7.63 7.77 25.06
N ASP A 69 6.34 7.46 25.18
CA ASP A 69 5.77 6.72 26.33
C ASP A 69 6.31 5.29 26.41
N GLY A 70 6.65 4.67 25.27
CA GLY A 70 7.41 3.43 25.21
C GLY A 70 8.80 3.57 25.81
N LEU A 71 9.58 4.54 25.33
CA LEU A 71 10.94 4.81 25.82
C LEU A 71 10.96 5.18 27.31
N LEU A 72 9.98 5.97 27.77
CA LEU A 72 9.86 6.32 29.18
C LEU A 72 9.62 5.09 30.05
N ARG A 73 8.79 4.14 29.62
CA ARG A 73 8.56 2.88 30.34
C ARG A 73 9.82 2.00 30.41
N GLU A 74 10.68 2.05 29.41
CA GLU A 74 11.93 1.27 29.39
C GLU A 74 13.01 1.87 30.31
N VAL A 75 13.07 3.20 30.41
CA VAL A 75 14.21 3.87 31.07
C VAL A 75 13.91 4.26 32.52
N THR A 76 12.64 4.49 32.88
CA THR A 76 12.28 4.98 34.22
C THR A 76 12.12 3.87 35.25
N GLN A 77 12.85 3.98 36.37
CA GLN A 77 12.55 3.33 37.64
C GLN A 77 12.04 4.41 38.64
N PRO A 78 11.61 4.10 39.87
CA PRO A 78 11.23 5.13 40.82
C PRO A 78 12.47 5.88 41.39
N GLY A 79 12.70 7.15 41.01
CA GLY A 79 13.82 7.95 41.52
C GLY A 79 13.98 9.35 40.86
N ALA A 80 14.86 10.20 41.42
CA ALA A 80 15.07 11.59 40.94
C ALA A 80 15.82 11.68 39.60
N ALA A 81 16.74 10.73 39.32
CA ALA A 81 17.43 10.63 38.04
C ALA A 81 16.47 10.31 36.88
N ASP A 82 15.34 9.65 37.17
CA ASP A 82 14.32 9.31 36.19
C ASP A 82 13.52 10.55 35.76
N GLU A 83 13.42 11.57 36.61
CA GLU A 83 12.72 12.82 36.29
C GLU A 83 13.55 13.74 35.37
N GLU A 84 14.88 13.67 35.43
CA GLU A 84 15.76 14.35 34.47
C GLU A 84 15.65 13.72 33.08
N VAL A 85 15.67 12.38 33.00
CA VAL A 85 15.45 11.65 31.74
C VAL A 85 14.06 11.94 31.18
N ARG A 86 13.02 11.94 32.03
CA ARG A 86 11.65 12.26 31.64
C ARG A 86 11.55 13.64 31.02
N ARG A 87 12.07 14.66 31.70
CA ARG A 87 12.07 16.05 31.20
C ARG A 87 12.83 16.16 29.88
N HIS A 88 13.98 15.50 29.76
CA HIS A 88 14.76 15.50 28.52
C HIS A 88 13.98 14.89 27.36
N LEU A 89 13.36 13.70 27.55
CA LEU A 89 12.59 13.02 26.51
C LEU A 89 11.36 13.82 26.06
N LEU A 90 10.63 14.43 27.01
CA LEU A 90 9.49 15.30 26.68
C LEU A 90 9.94 16.59 25.97
N ALA A 91 11.12 17.12 26.29
CA ALA A 91 11.69 18.26 25.57
C ALA A 91 12.07 17.89 24.13
N VAL A 92 12.66 16.70 23.92
CA VAL A 92 12.95 16.16 22.57
C VAL A 92 11.65 15.95 21.80
N GLU A 93 10.63 15.35 22.42
CA GLU A 93 9.29 15.19 21.84
C GLU A 93 8.72 16.54 21.36
N GLY A 94 8.76 17.54 22.23
CA GLY A 94 8.27 18.89 21.91
C GLY A 94 9.04 19.56 20.78
N ALA A 95 10.36 19.40 20.72
CA ALA A 95 11.19 19.92 19.64
C ALA A 95 10.85 19.25 18.29
N VAL A 96 10.73 17.91 18.26
CA VAL A 96 10.31 17.18 17.05
C VAL A 96 8.93 17.64 16.57
N ARG A 97 7.95 17.78 17.48
CA ARG A 97 6.60 18.29 17.15
C ARG A 97 6.65 19.66 16.49
N ARG A 98 7.44 20.60 17.04
CA ARG A 98 7.61 21.94 16.47
C ARG A 98 8.24 21.89 15.08
N SER A 99 9.29 21.09 14.88
CA SER A 99 9.93 20.96 13.56
C SER A 99 9.00 20.39 12.49
N VAL A 100 8.15 19.42 12.85
CA VAL A 100 7.18 18.81 11.93
C VAL A 100 6.05 19.78 11.57
N GLN A 101 5.56 20.56 12.54
CA GLN A 101 4.46 21.50 12.32
C GLN A 101 4.90 22.80 11.64
N SER A 102 6.13 23.28 11.87
CA SER A 102 6.64 24.50 11.23
C SER A 102 6.91 24.32 9.73
N GLY A 103 6.96 23.06 9.24
CA GLY A 103 7.26 22.74 7.85
C GLY A 103 8.69 23.10 7.41
N GLN A 104 9.57 23.48 8.35
CA GLN A 104 10.97 23.85 8.07
C GLN A 104 11.80 22.67 7.54
N ILE A 105 11.35 21.45 7.84
CA ILE A 105 11.85 20.22 7.22
C ILE A 105 10.63 19.66 6.47
N PRO A 106 10.70 19.41 5.15
CA PRO A 106 9.59 18.81 4.43
C PRO A 106 9.27 17.47 5.09
N SER A 107 8.18 17.43 5.85
CA SER A 107 7.66 16.25 6.55
C SER A 107 7.28 15.12 5.58
N GLN A 108 7.43 15.36 4.27
CA GLN A 108 7.25 14.38 3.21
C GLN A 108 8.45 13.44 3.00
N ARG A 109 9.62 13.64 3.67
CA ARG A 109 10.80 12.76 3.48
C ARG A 109 11.75 12.59 4.68
N ALA A 110 11.54 13.27 5.81
CA ALA A 110 12.45 13.13 6.96
C ALA A 110 12.04 11.95 7.86
N SER A 111 13.00 11.10 8.20
CA SER A 111 12.80 10.00 9.14
C SER A 111 12.84 10.47 10.60
N LEU A 112 12.17 9.75 11.49
CA LEU A 112 12.16 10.03 12.93
C LEU A 112 13.56 10.07 13.51
N ALA A 113 14.44 9.15 13.10
CA ALA A 113 15.83 9.14 13.56
C ALA A 113 16.55 10.47 13.23
N LEU A 114 16.33 11.03 12.04
CA LEU A 114 16.93 12.30 11.64
C LEU A 114 16.37 13.48 12.44
N LEU A 115 15.05 13.54 12.62
CA LEU A 115 14.40 14.60 13.39
C LEU A 115 14.74 14.53 14.88
N TRP A 116 14.86 13.32 15.42
CA TRP A 116 15.27 13.06 16.80
C TRP A 116 16.68 13.59 17.07
N GLU A 117 17.64 13.25 16.21
CA GLU A 117 19.02 13.73 16.33
C GLU A 117 19.13 15.26 16.13
N ALA A 118 18.31 15.84 15.25
CA ALA A 118 18.24 17.29 15.10
C ALA A 118 17.70 17.97 16.36
N ALA A 119 16.61 17.45 16.93
CA ALA A 119 16.01 17.95 18.16
C ALA A 119 16.97 17.87 19.36
N ARG A 120 17.71 16.76 19.49
CA ARG A 120 18.73 16.62 20.54
C ARG A 120 19.86 17.65 20.40
N ARG A 121 20.32 17.90 19.16
CA ARG A 121 21.33 18.92 18.87
C ARG A 121 20.85 20.34 19.18
N GLU A 122 19.60 20.65 18.85
CA GLU A 122 18.98 21.95 19.18
C GLU A 122 18.94 22.17 20.69
N LEU A 123 18.48 21.18 21.46
CA LEU A 123 18.40 21.27 22.91
C LEU A 123 19.79 21.39 23.56
N ALA A 124 20.79 20.63 23.09
CA ALA A 124 22.16 20.73 23.57
C ALA A 124 22.76 22.11 23.29
N ALA A 125 22.52 22.68 22.10
CA ALA A 125 22.95 24.04 21.76
C ALA A 125 22.25 25.11 22.62
N GLY A 126 21.02 24.86 23.05
CA GLY A 126 20.25 25.69 23.99
C GLY A 126 20.68 25.56 25.46
N GLY A 127 21.73 24.78 25.76
CA GLY A 127 22.24 24.60 27.12
C GLY A 127 21.45 23.58 27.97
N ALA A 128 20.58 22.77 27.37
CA ALA A 128 19.90 21.70 28.08
C ALA A 128 20.91 20.62 28.50
N THR A 129 20.86 20.21 29.78
CA THR A 129 21.61 19.05 30.25
C THR A 129 21.07 17.78 29.60
N VAL A 130 21.97 16.94 29.09
CA VAL A 130 21.64 15.64 28.50
C VAL A 130 21.94 14.57 29.55
N PRO A 131 20.92 13.89 30.11
CA PRO A 131 21.13 12.82 31.07
C PRO A 131 21.86 11.64 30.41
N GLU A 132 22.83 11.02 31.10
CA GLU A 132 23.60 9.90 30.54
C GLU A 132 22.75 8.68 30.16
N ARG A 133 21.64 8.46 30.90
CA ARG A 133 20.69 7.36 30.66
C ARG A 133 19.66 7.67 29.56
N ALA A 134 19.66 8.87 28.98
CA ALA A 134 18.69 9.21 27.94
C ALA A 134 18.98 8.43 26.64
N PRO A 135 17.96 7.77 26.05
CA PRO A 135 18.15 6.99 24.84
C PRO A 135 18.55 7.91 23.68
N THR A 136 19.57 7.48 22.94
CA THR A 136 20.11 8.26 21.81
C THR A 136 19.23 8.14 20.57
N ALA A 137 18.54 7.02 20.41
CA ALA A 137 17.69 6.72 19.27
C ALA A 137 16.24 6.42 19.70
N PRO A 138 15.26 6.69 18.83
CA PRO A 138 13.84 6.48 19.11
C PRO A 138 13.38 5.01 19.08
N GLY A 139 14.25 4.06 18.73
CA GLY A 139 13.94 2.62 18.64
C GLY A 139 13.08 2.22 17.43
N LEU A 140 12.20 3.10 16.99
CA LEU A 140 11.39 3.00 15.77
C LEU A 140 11.84 4.07 14.76
N ASP A 141 11.88 3.74 13.47
CA ASP A 141 12.13 4.74 12.43
C ASP A 141 11.08 4.70 11.32
N GLY A 142 10.77 5.87 10.79
CA GLY A 142 9.67 6.10 9.87
C GLY A 142 9.48 7.56 9.54
N GLU A 143 8.66 7.83 8.53
CA GLU A 143 8.31 9.20 8.13
C GLU A 143 7.32 9.80 9.12
N LEU A 144 7.49 11.07 9.53
CA LEU A 144 6.51 11.74 10.39
C LEU A 144 5.43 12.47 9.59
N LEU A 145 4.19 12.11 9.87
CA LEU A 145 3.01 12.76 9.32
C LEU A 145 2.41 13.72 10.34
N ALA A 146 2.46 15.02 10.03
CA ALA A 146 1.77 16.07 10.78
C ALA A 146 0.24 15.91 10.70
N CYS A 147 -0.48 16.61 11.58
CA CYS A 147 -1.92 16.84 11.41
C CYS A 147 -2.13 17.99 10.42
N GLY A 148 -2.64 17.70 9.24
CA GLY A 148 -2.75 18.60 8.10
C GLY A 148 -3.66 18.02 7.03
N ARG A 149 -4.07 18.83 6.03
CA ARG A 149 -5.16 18.50 5.05
C ARG A 149 -5.07 17.09 4.47
N ASP A 150 -3.85 16.65 4.18
CA ASP A 150 -3.53 15.38 3.54
C ASP A 150 -3.44 14.18 4.51
N THR A 151 -3.43 14.39 5.83
CA THR A 151 -3.19 13.35 6.84
C THR A 151 -4.07 12.12 6.64
N ALA A 152 -5.38 12.29 6.48
CA ALA A 152 -6.29 11.15 6.31
C ALA A 152 -5.97 10.34 5.04
N ALA A 153 -5.73 11.01 3.91
CA ALA A 153 -5.40 10.34 2.65
C ALA A 153 -4.07 9.59 2.77
N ARG A 154 -3.06 10.22 3.38
CA ARG A 154 -1.73 9.64 3.58
C ARG A 154 -1.73 8.45 4.54
N LEU A 155 -2.50 8.52 5.63
CA LEU A 155 -2.67 7.40 6.57
C LEU A 155 -3.31 6.19 5.89
N VAL A 156 -4.43 6.41 5.18
CA VAL A 156 -5.11 5.32 4.46
C VAL A 156 -4.21 4.77 3.35
N GLN A 157 -3.49 5.63 2.62
CA GLN A 157 -2.53 5.18 1.62
C GLN A 157 -1.41 4.33 2.22
N ARG A 158 -0.87 4.69 3.39
CA ARG A 158 0.14 3.86 4.07
C ARG A 158 -0.44 2.52 4.53
N ALA A 159 -1.62 2.52 5.15
CA ALA A 159 -2.30 1.30 5.59
C ALA A 159 -2.60 0.37 4.41
N TRP A 160 -3.07 0.94 3.30
CA TRP A 160 -3.31 0.22 2.05
C TRP A 160 -2.01 -0.36 1.49
N ARG A 161 -0.93 0.42 1.39
CA ARG A 161 0.39 -0.08 0.93
C ARG A 161 0.91 -1.24 1.76
N GLU A 162 0.70 -1.20 3.09
CA GLU A 162 1.08 -2.31 3.97
C GLU A 162 0.24 -3.58 3.70
N SER A 163 -1.09 -3.42 3.55
CA SER A 163 -1.99 -4.52 3.17
C SER A 163 -1.62 -5.14 1.83
N GLU A 164 -1.44 -4.30 0.80
CA GLU A 164 -1.13 -4.77 -0.55
C GLU A 164 0.30 -5.27 -0.66
N GLY A 165 1.25 -4.75 0.11
CA GLY A 165 2.61 -5.28 0.19
C GLY A 165 2.63 -6.73 0.67
N ARG A 166 1.76 -7.12 1.60
CA ARG A 166 1.60 -8.53 2.01
C ARG A 166 1.00 -9.39 0.91
N LYS A 167 0.04 -8.88 0.14
CA LYS A 167 -0.51 -9.58 -1.04
C LYS A 167 0.57 -9.72 -2.12
N GLY A 168 1.29 -8.65 -2.44
CA GLY A 168 2.36 -8.63 -3.43
C GLY A 168 3.49 -9.60 -3.11
N ARG A 169 3.91 -9.70 -1.84
CA ARG A 169 4.88 -10.73 -1.41
C ARG A 169 4.35 -12.15 -1.60
N ARG A 170 3.11 -12.42 -1.19
CA ARG A 170 2.49 -13.75 -1.39
C ARG A 170 2.40 -14.13 -2.86
N LEU A 171 2.03 -13.18 -3.72
CA LEU A 171 2.02 -13.37 -5.17
C LEU A 171 3.43 -13.64 -5.69
N PHE A 172 4.41 -12.82 -5.32
CA PHE A 172 5.81 -12.99 -5.71
C PHE A 172 6.33 -14.37 -5.34
N ASP A 173 6.18 -14.78 -4.07
CA ASP A 173 6.66 -16.07 -3.61
C ASP A 173 5.93 -17.23 -4.31
N ARG A 174 4.64 -17.08 -4.64
CA ARG A 174 3.90 -18.09 -5.41
C ARG A 174 4.45 -18.20 -6.83
N VAL A 175 4.62 -17.08 -7.51
CA VAL A 175 5.15 -17.00 -8.88
C VAL A 175 6.55 -17.61 -8.96
N GLU A 176 7.46 -17.20 -8.06
CA GLU A 176 8.82 -17.74 -8.01
C GLU A 176 8.85 -19.24 -7.75
N ARG A 177 8.02 -19.73 -6.81
CA ARG A 177 7.90 -21.18 -6.55
C ARG A 177 7.39 -21.94 -7.76
N LEU A 178 6.36 -21.44 -8.46
CA LEU A 178 5.82 -22.10 -9.66
C LEU A 178 6.86 -22.10 -10.79
N ALA A 179 7.49 -20.97 -11.06
CA ALA A 179 8.53 -20.84 -12.08
C ALA A 179 9.72 -21.77 -11.80
N GLN A 180 10.15 -21.89 -10.53
CA GLN A 180 11.21 -22.81 -10.14
C GLN A 180 10.80 -24.27 -10.38
N LYS A 181 9.63 -24.70 -9.90
CA LYS A 181 9.15 -26.09 -10.11
C LYS A 181 9.03 -26.45 -11.59
N LEU A 182 8.53 -25.53 -12.42
CA LEU A 182 8.49 -25.72 -13.87
C LEU A 182 9.89 -25.81 -14.48
N SER A 183 10.83 -24.97 -14.02
CA SER A 183 12.23 -25.05 -14.45
C SER A 183 12.85 -26.39 -14.07
N ASP A 184 12.54 -26.93 -12.89
CA ASP A 184 13.02 -28.23 -12.43
C ASP A 184 12.52 -29.37 -13.33
N ILE A 185 11.28 -29.30 -13.85
CA ILE A 185 10.75 -30.26 -14.83
C ILE A 185 11.60 -30.25 -16.11
N LEU A 186 11.89 -29.06 -16.65
CA LEU A 186 12.72 -28.92 -17.84
C LEU A 186 14.16 -29.38 -17.59
N GLN A 187 14.72 -29.08 -16.41
CA GLN A 187 16.04 -29.51 -16.02
C GLN A 187 16.11 -31.04 -15.85
N ALA A 188 15.10 -31.66 -15.26
CA ALA A 188 15.01 -33.11 -15.11
C ALA A 188 14.93 -33.83 -16.47
N ASP A 189 14.18 -33.28 -17.43
CA ASP A 189 14.17 -33.77 -18.81
C ASP A 189 15.54 -33.60 -19.49
N HIS A 190 16.17 -32.44 -19.33
CA HIS A 190 17.50 -32.19 -19.87
C HIS A 190 18.54 -33.17 -19.31
N MET A 191 18.56 -33.44 -18.00
CA MET A 191 19.45 -34.43 -17.37
C MET A 191 19.22 -35.86 -17.87
N ARG A 192 18.01 -36.17 -18.37
CA ARG A 192 17.68 -37.46 -18.98
C ARG A 192 18.05 -37.53 -20.47
N SER A 193 18.33 -36.39 -21.10
CA SER A 193 18.64 -36.28 -22.51
C SER A 193 20.02 -36.87 -22.87
N PRO A 194 20.24 -37.27 -24.14
CA PRO A 194 21.55 -37.74 -24.61
C PRO A 194 22.66 -36.68 -24.45
N ALA A 195 22.31 -35.40 -24.58
CA ALA A 195 23.25 -34.29 -24.48
C ALA A 195 23.81 -34.16 -23.05
N ALA A 196 22.97 -34.30 -22.02
CA ALA A 196 23.43 -34.24 -20.62
C ALA A 196 24.12 -35.53 -20.15
N ARG A 197 23.87 -36.66 -20.84
CA ARG A 197 24.55 -37.95 -20.60
C ARG A 197 25.81 -38.13 -21.47
N GLY A 198 26.29 -37.04 -22.06
CA GLY A 198 27.55 -37.01 -22.78
C GLY A 198 28.74 -37.13 -21.83
N PRO A 199 29.87 -37.68 -22.30
CA PRO A 199 31.07 -37.90 -21.48
C PRO A 199 31.63 -36.61 -20.88
N GLU A 200 31.57 -35.49 -21.60
CA GLU A 200 32.04 -34.18 -21.11
C GLU A 200 31.20 -33.65 -19.93
N GLN A 201 29.88 -33.82 -20.01
CA GLN A 201 28.94 -33.34 -19.00
C GLN A 201 28.96 -34.21 -17.73
N LEU A 202 29.13 -35.53 -17.89
CA LEU A 202 29.39 -36.45 -16.78
C LEU A 202 30.72 -36.11 -16.09
N ALA A 203 31.77 -35.80 -16.86
CA ALA A 203 33.04 -35.37 -16.31
C ALA A 203 32.94 -34.02 -15.58
N SER A 204 32.07 -33.10 -16.01
CA SER A 204 31.84 -31.81 -15.34
C SER A 204 31.01 -31.93 -14.06
N ALA A 205 30.06 -32.88 -14.01
CA ALA A 205 29.22 -33.13 -12.85
C ALA A 205 29.96 -33.83 -11.69
N VAL A 206 30.98 -34.64 -12.00
CA VAL A 206 31.86 -35.24 -11.00
C VAL A 206 32.93 -34.22 -10.60
N GLY A 207 32.90 -33.79 -9.33
CA GLY A 207 33.87 -32.86 -8.77
C GLY A 207 35.33 -33.32 -8.97
N GLY A 208 36.27 -32.38 -9.04
CA GLY A 208 37.62 -32.60 -9.57
C GLY A 208 38.49 -33.65 -8.85
N GLY A 209 38.10 -34.15 -7.68
CA GLY A 209 38.90 -35.09 -6.88
C GLY A 209 39.06 -36.49 -7.49
N ASP A 210 38.05 -37.00 -8.20
CA ASP A 210 38.00 -38.40 -8.66
C ASP A 210 37.94 -38.56 -10.18
N ARG A 211 38.21 -37.47 -10.92
CA ARG A 211 38.07 -37.43 -12.39
C ARG A 211 38.95 -38.43 -13.15
N ALA A 212 40.07 -38.85 -12.56
CA ALA A 212 41.01 -39.80 -13.16
C ALA A 212 40.61 -41.27 -12.95
N VAL A 213 39.65 -41.55 -12.06
CA VAL A 213 39.23 -42.92 -11.70
C VAL A 213 38.08 -43.42 -12.59
N PHE A 214 37.30 -42.51 -13.19
CA PHE A 214 36.12 -42.84 -13.99
C PHE A 214 36.39 -42.80 -15.49
N ASP A 215 35.98 -43.86 -16.21
CA ASP A 215 35.86 -43.86 -17.67
C ASP A 215 34.48 -43.29 -18.07
N PHE A 216 34.43 -41.97 -18.28
CA PHE A 216 33.22 -41.27 -18.66
C PHE A 216 32.66 -41.67 -20.03
N GLN A 217 33.50 -42.19 -20.94
CA GLN A 217 33.06 -42.72 -22.23
C GLN A 217 32.29 -44.04 -22.04
N ALA A 218 32.82 -44.94 -21.20
CA ALA A 218 32.13 -46.18 -20.85
C ALA A 218 30.82 -45.91 -20.09
N MET A 219 30.82 -44.98 -19.13
CA MET A 219 29.61 -44.58 -18.40
C MET A 219 28.54 -43.97 -19.31
N ALA A 220 28.92 -43.09 -20.24
CA ALA A 220 27.99 -42.53 -21.22
C ALA A 220 27.34 -43.63 -22.08
N LYS A 221 28.13 -44.60 -22.55
CA LYS A 221 27.62 -45.75 -23.31
C LYS A 221 26.64 -46.60 -22.48
N LEU A 222 26.94 -46.87 -21.22
CA LEU A 222 26.06 -47.63 -20.32
C LEU A 222 24.74 -46.90 -20.05
N LEU A 223 24.79 -45.58 -19.81
CA LEU A 223 23.60 -44.75 -19.59
C LEU A 223 22.74 -44.55 -20.85
N GLN A 224 23.34 -44.64 -22.04
CA GLN A 224 22.62 -44.65 -23.32
C GLN A 224 21.98 -46.01 -23.62
N ALA A 225 22.56 -47.10 -23.13
CA ALA A 225 22.02 -48.45 -23.24
C ALA A 225 20.87 -48.72 -22.25
N ALA A 226 20.88 -48.07 -21.07
CA ALA A 226 19.79 -48.13 -20.11
C ALA A 226 18.49 -47.51 -20.64
N ARG A 227 17.35 -48.13 -20.30
CA ARG A 227 15.99 -47.85 -20.82
C ARG A 227 15.75 -46.34 -21.04
N ARG A 228 15.45 -45.96 -22.28
CA ARG A 228 15.19 -44.58 -22.69
C ARG A 228 13.91 -44.08 -22.02
N ALA A 229 14.00 -43.06 -21.18
CA ALA A 229 12.83 -42.23 -20.92
C ALA A 229 12.56 -41.44 -22.20
N GLU A 230 11.33 -41.50 -22.71
CA GLU A 230 10.95 -40.64 -23.83
C GLU A 230 11.15 -39.18 -23.43
N PRO A 231 11.78 -38.37 -24.28
CA PRO A 231 11.96 -36.95 -24.00
C PRO A 231 10.60 -36.26 -23.90
N LEU A 232 10.52 -35.17 -23.13
CA LEU A 232 9.31 -34.36 -23.07
C LEU A 232 8.87 -33.97 -24.50
N PRO A 233 7.56 -34.13 -24.83
CA PRO A 233 7.02 -33.68 -26.10
C PRO A 233 7.34 -32.20 -26.35
N ALA A 234 7.63 -31.84 -27.59
CA ALA A 234 8.02 -30.47 -27.96
C ALA A 234 6.97 -29.43 -27.55
N ARG A 235 5.67 -29.78 -27.71
CA ARG A 235 4.55 -28.93 -27.29
C ARG A 235 4.54 -28.68 -25.79
N ARG A 236 4.70 -29.73 -24.98
CA ARG A 236 4.80 -29.61 -23.52
C ARG A 236 5.97 -28.74 -23.09
N ARG A 237 7.15 -28.91 -23.69
CA ARG A 237 8.33 -28.06 -23.43
C ARG A 237 8.04 -26.59 -23.74
N GLN A 238 7.45 -26.30 -24.91
CA GLN A 238 7.10 -24.93 -25.32
C GLN A 238 6.08 -24.30 -24.36
N ARG A 239 5.06 -25.05 -23.95
CA ARG A 239 4.04 -24.61 -22.99
C ARG A 239 4.65 -24.27 -21.63
N ILE A 240 5.51 -25.14 -21.09
CA ILE A 240 6.20 -24.89 -19.82
C ILE A 240 7.10 -23.65 -19.91
N GLN A 241 7.85 -23.51 -21.00
CA GLN A 241 8.72 -22.34 -21.20
C GLN A 241 7.91 -21.04 -21.28
N SER A 242 6.82 -21.04 -22.07
CA SER A 242 5.93 -19.88 -22.18
C SER A 242 5.32 -19.50 -20.84
N ALA A 243 4.90 -20.48 -20.02
CA ALA A 243 4.37 -20.23 -18.70
C ALA A 243 5.43 -19.61 -17.77
N ILE A 244 6.67 -20.10 -17.79
CA ILE A 244 7.78 -19.51 -17.02
C ILE A 244 8.01 -18.06 -17.45
N ASP A 245 8.03 -17.78 -18.75
CA ASP A 245 8.28 -16.44 -19.28
C ASP A 245 7.18 -15.46 -18.87
N THR A 246 5.90 -15.86 -18.93
CA THR A 246 4.77 -15.05 -18.44
C THR A 246 4.82 -14.85 -16.93
N LEU A 247 5.10 -15.90 -16.15
CA LEU A 247 5.23 -15.83 -14.70
C LEU A 247 6.33 -14.86 -14.29
N ARG A 248 7.50 -14.88 -14.93
CA ARG A 248 8.64 -14.01 -14.59
C ARG A 248 8.51 -12.57 -15.11
N SER A 249 7.75 -12.35 -16.19
CA SER A 249 7.56 -11.02 -16.78
C SER A 249 6.43 -10.20 -16.13
N GLN A 250 5.69 -10.79 -15.18
CA GLN A 250 4.62 -10.10 -14.47
C GLN A 250 5.08 -8.84 -13.72
N ARG A 251 4.19 -7.84 -13.62
CA ARG A 251 4.46 -6.52 -13.03
C ARG A 251 3.57 -6.20 -11.81
N PHE A 252 2.77 -7.17 -11.36
CA PHE A 252 1.72 -7.01 -10.36
C PHE A 252 2.20 -7.25 -8.93
N ALA A 253 3.24 -8.06 -8.74
CA ALA A 253 3.81 -8.32 -7.42
C ALA A 253 4.62 -7.10 -6.94
N THR A 254 3.91 -6.13 -6.36
CA THR A 254 4.49 -4.89 -5.85
C THR A 254 4.58 -4.96 -4.33
N ALA A 255 5.80 -4.91 -3.80
CA ALA A 255 6.05 -4.74 -2.38
C ALA A 255 7.41 -4.07 -2.14
N GLU A 256 7.49 -3.28 -1.07
CA GLU A 256 8.75 -2.71 -0.60
C GLU A 256 9.75 -3.83 -0.25
N GLY A 257 10.98 -3.71 -0.72
CA GLY A 257 12.06 -4.68 -0.52
C GLY A 257 12.13 -5.83 -1.53
N LEU A 258 11.15 -5.98 -2.43
CA LEU A 258 11.31 -6.91 -3.56
C LEU A 258 12.42 -6.42 -4.50
N PRO A 259 13.02 -7.28 -5.33
CA PRO A 259 13.97 -6.87 -6.36
C PRO A 259 13.36 -5.75 -7.20
N ALA A 260 14.12 -4.70 -7.46
CA ALA A 260 13.67 -3.59 -8.30
C ALA A 260 13.62 -4.05 -9.75
N GLY A 261 12.55 -4.75 -10.13
CA GLY A 261 12.18 -4.89 -11.54
C GLY A 261 11.96 -3.49 -12.12
N THR A 262 12.50 -3.23 -13.30
CA THR A 262 12.49 -1.92 -14.00
C THR A 262 11.10 -1.37 -14.31
N ASN A 263 10.01 -2.05 -13.94
CA ASN A 263 8.67 -1.70 -14.40
C ASN A 263 7.53 -2.03 -13.42
N ARG A 264 7.64 -1.57 -12.16
CA ARG A 264 6.56 -1.69 -11.17
C ARG A 264 5.36 -0.83 -11.54
N LEU A 265 4.16 -1.41 -11.46
CA LEU A 265 2.91 -0.68 -11.65
C LEU A 265 2.53 0.10 -10.39
N ASP A 266 1.97 1.30 -10.57
CA ASP A 266 1.30 2.04 -9.50
C ASP A 266 -0.19 1.69 -9.46
N PHE A 267 -0.75 1.60 -8.26
CA PHE A 267 -2.15 1.30 -8.00
C PHE A 267 -2.85 2.38 -7.16
N ALA A 268 -2.13 3.46 -6.79
CA ALA A 268 -2.72 4.63 -6.16
C ALA A 268 -2.99 5.73 -7.20
N PHE A 269 -4.20 6.28 -7.19
CA PHE A 269 -4.67 7.30 -8.11
C PHE A 269 -5.36 8.43 -7.36
N GLN A 270 -5.50 9.58 -8.02
CA GLN A 270 -6.28 10.72 -7.52
C GLN A 270 -7.60 10.91 -8.27
N ASP A 271 -7.80 10.14 -9.33
CA ASP A 271 -8.94 10.25 -10.25
C ASP A 271 -9.53 8.87 -10.55
N CYS A 272 -10.85 8.76 -10.44
CA CYS A 272 -11.60 7.54 -10.73
C CYS A 272 -11.44 7.09 -12.19
N ALA A 273 -11.47 8.03 -13.15
CA ALA A 273 -11.40 7.70 -14.56
C ALA A 273 -10.02 7.15 -14.96
N ALA A 274 -8.95 7.78 -14.47
CA ALA A 274 -7.58 7.29 -14.65
C ALA A 274 -7.38 5.90 -14.04
N ALA A 275 -7.94 5.65 -12.85
CA ALA A 275 -7.85 4.35 -12.19
C ALA A 275 -8.57 3.25 -13.01
N LEU A 276 -9.76 3.55 -13.53
CA LEU A 276 -10.51 2.63 -14.40
C LEU A 276 -9.79 2.36 -15.73
N ALA A 277 -9.22 3.38 -16.35
CA ALA A 277 -8.44 3.24 -17.58
C ALA A 277 -7.20 2.35 -17.34
N ALA A 278 -6.50 2.56 -16.23
CA ALA A 278 -5.36 1.74 -15.83
C ALA A 278 -5.76 0.28 -15.58
N PHE A 279 -6.90 0.03 -14.93
CA PHE A 279 -7.45 -1.31 -14.75
C PHE A 279 -7.71 -1.99 -16.10
N ARG A 280 -8.45 -1.32 -17.00
CA ARG A 280 -8.78 -1.86 -18.33
C ARG A 280 -7.53 -2.17 -19.16
N ALA A 281 -6.52 -1.31 -19.11
CA ALA A 281 -5.25 -1.53 -19.80
C ALA A 281 -4.46 -2.74 -19.27
N ARG A 282 -4.66 -3.11 -18.00
CA ARG A 282 -3.94 -4.22 -17.34
C ARG A 282 -4.69 -5.55 -17.37
N LEU A 283 -5.97 -5.56 -17.77
CA LEU A 283 -6.79 -6.78 -17.84
C LEU A 283 -6.17 -7.91 -18.70
N PRO A 284 -5.58 -7.64 -19.88
CA PRO A 284 -4.93 -8.69 -20.67
C PRO A 284 -3.76 -9.34 -19.93
N ASP A 285 -2.93 -8.54 -19.25
CA ASP A 285 -1.79 -9.01 -18.47
C ASP A 285 -2.24 -9.80 -17.22
N MET A 286 -3.33 -9.37 -16.57
CA MET A 286 -3.94 -10.10 -15.45
C MET A 286 -4.42 -11.48 -15.91
N ARG A 287 -5.15 -11.55 -17.03
CA ARG A 287 -5.62 -12.81 -17.62
C ARG A 287 -4.46 -13.73 -17.95
N ALA A 288 -3.43 -13.22 -18.62
CA ALA A 288 -2.24 -14.00 -18.98
C ALA A 288 -1.55 -14.58 -17.75
N LEU A 289 -1.48 -13.83 -16.64
CA LEU A 289 -0.89 -14.33 -15.41
C LEU A 289 -1.74 -15.44 -14.78
N VAL A 290 -3.06 -15.29 -14.71
CA VAL A 290 -3.97 -16.31 -14.17
C VAL A 290 -3.89 -17.60 -15.00
N GLU A 291 -3.91 -17.47 -16.32
CA GLU A 291 -3.73 -18.57 -17.26
C GLU A 291 -2.39 -19.29 -17.03
N ALA A 292 -1.28 -18.54 -16.94
CA ALA A 292 0.04 -19.11 -16.70
C ALA A 292 0.14 -19.83 -15.35
N ILE A 293 -0.50 -19.30 -14.30
CA ILE A 293 -0.59 -19.97 -12.99
C ILE A 293 -1.36 -21.29 -13.12
N GLY A 294 -2.51 -21.29 -13.79
CA GLY A 294 -3.32 -22.51 -13.99
C GLY A 294 -2.58 -23.58 -14.80
N ILE A 295 -1.93 -23.19 -15.90
CA ILE A 295 -1.06 -24.08 -16.69
C ILE A 295 0.07 -24.64 -15.83
N ALA A 296 0.73 -23.79 -15.04
CA ALA A 296 1.84 -24.20 -14.19
C ALA A 296 1.41 -25.25 -13.16
N GLU A 297 0.28 -25.04 -12.49
CA GLU A 297 -0.25 -25.98 -11.49
C GLU A 297 -0.58 -27.34 -12.11
N LEU A 298 -1.28 -27.34 -13.25
CA LEU A 298 -1.61 -28.57 -13.98
C LEU A 298 -0.37 -29.32 -14.48
N GLU A 299 0.67 -28.62 -14.92
CA GLU A 299 1.93 -29.22 -15.36
C GLU A 299 2.74 -29.81 -14.21
N ILE A 300 2.80 -29.12 -13.07
CA ILE A 300 3.51 -29.55 -11.86
C ILE A 300 2.86 -30.81 -11.26
N GLU A 301 1.53 -30.87 -11.25
CA GLU A 301 0.79 -32.05 -10.80
C GLU A 301 0.73 -33.16 -11.86
N ASN A 302 1.24 -32.91 -13.07
CA ASN A 302 1.16 -33.81 -14.22
C ASN A 302 -0.30 -34.20 -14.57
N HIS A 303 -1.22 -33.27 -14.37
CA HIS A 303 -2.65 -33.38 -14.70
C HIS A 303 -3.03 -32.67 -16.00
N TYR A 304 -2.07 -32.07 -16.71
CA TYR A 304 -2.34 -31.35 -17.96
C TYR A 304 -2.71 -32.31 -19.10
N ASP A 305 -3.99 -32.37 -19.43
CA ASP A 305 -4.55 -32.95 -20.66
C ASP A 305 -4.64 -31.91 -21.80
N GLU A 306 -3.90 -32.11 -22.89
CA GLU A 306 -3.87 -31.18 -24.04
C GLU A 306 -5.24 -31.00 -24.70
N ALA A 307 -6.00 -32.08 -24.91
CA ALA A 307 -7.28 -31.99 -25.64
C ALA A 307 -8.33 -31.19 -24.86
N ARG A 308 -8.29 -31.29 -23.52
CA ARG A 308 -9.23 -30.61 -22.63
C ARG A 308 -8.78 -29.19 -22.30
N HIS A 309 -7.52 -29.02 -21.88
CA HIS A 309 -7.05 -27.76 -21.33
C HIS A 309 -6.67 -26.73 -22.39
N ASP A 310 -6.14 -27.16 -23.54
CA ASP A 310 -5.81 -26.20 -24.62
C ASP A 310 -7.10 -25.49 -25.09
N ARG A 311 -8.17 -26.25 -25.31
CA ARG A 311 -9.49 -25.69 -25.66
C ARG A 311 -10.05 -24.77 -24.56
N PHE A 312 -9.81 -25.09 -23.30
CA PHE A 312 -10.26 -24.25 -22.19
C PHE A 312 -9.54 -22.90 -22.18
N PHE A 313 -8.21 -22.91 -22.28
CA PHE A 313 -7.39 -21.69 -22.25
C PHE A 313 -7.55 -20.84 -23.52
N GLU A 314 -7.72 -21.46 -24.70
CA GLU A 314 -8.08 -20.74 -25.93
C GLU A 314 -9.37 -19.92 -25.81
N GLN A 315 -10.32 -20.38 -25.01
CA GLN A 315 -11.61 -19.72 -24.75
C GLN A 315 -11.59 -18.84 -23.49
N PHE A 316 -10.45 -18.73 -22.81
CA PHE A 316 -10.33 -17.98 -21.56
C PHE A 316 -10.11 -16.49 -21.87
N THR A 317 -11.20 -15.73 -21.93
CA THR A 317 -11.14 -14.28 -22.15
C THR A 317 -11.03 -13.52 -20.83
N ALA A 318 -10.64 -12.23 -20.90
CA ALA A 318 -10.53 -11.39 -19.70
C ALA A 318 -11.87 -11.20 -18.96
N GLU A 319 -13.00 -11.37 -19.66
CA GLU A 319 -14.35 -11.31 -19.10
C GLU A 319 -14.69 -12.51 -18.21
N ARG A 320 -13.90 -13.60 -18.31
CA ARG A 320 -14.07 -14.81 -17.51
C ARG A 320 -13.30 -14.76 -16.18
N LEU A 321 -12.55 -13.68 -15.93
CA LEU A 321 -11.90 -13.46 -14.64
C LEU A 321 -12.97 -13.24 -13.58
N GLY A 322 -12.96 -14.09 -12.56
CA GLY A 322 -13.88 -14.02 -11.43
C GLY A 322 -13.34 -13.17 -10.28
N PRO A 323 -14.18 -12.87 -9.27
CA PRO A 323 -13.75 -12.17 -8.05
C PRO A 323 -12.55 -12.82 -7.37
N GLY A 324 -12.49 -14.16 -7.34
CA GLY A 324 -11.37 -14.91 -6.75
C GLY A 324 -10.06 -14.79 -7.53
N ASP A 325 -10.11 -14.51 -8.83
CA ASP A 325 -8.90 -14.23 -9.62
C ASP A 325 -8.36 -12.84 -9.30
N PHE A 326 -9.25 -11.87 -9.10
CA PHE A 326 -8.87 -10.50 -8.73
C PHE A 326 -8.20 -10.41 -7.35
N ASP A 327 -8.47 -11.33 -6.44
CA ASP A 327 -7.81 -11.41 -5.12
C ASP A 327 -6.30 -11.66 -5.20
N LEU A 328 -5.82 -12.22 -6.33
CA LEU A 328 -4.39 -12.40 -6.59
C LEU A 328 -3.67 -11.07 -6.82
N PHE A 329 -4.39 -10.04 -7.28
CA PHE A 329 -3.82 -8.77 -7.71
C PHE A 329 -3.97 -7.68 -6.62
N PRO A 330 -3.12 -6.65 -6.66
CA PRO A 330 -3.33 -5.47 -5.82
C PRO A 330 -4.66 -4.78 -6.15
N SER A 331 -5.38 -4.38 -5.09
CA SER A 331 -6.54 -3.50 -5.20
C SER A 331 -6.14 -2.09 -5.64
N TYR A 332 -7.06 -1.35 -6.25
CA TYR A 332 -6.80 0.02 -6.72
C TYR A 332 -7.24 1.01 -5.65
N LEU A 333 -6.37 1.94 -5.25
CA LEU A 333 -6.70 3.00 -4.31
C LEU A 333 -6.93 4.31 -5.07
N VAL A 334 -8.06 4.97 -4.82
CA VAL A 334 -8.36 6.30 -5.36
C VAL A 334 -8.55 7.27 -4.19
N CYS A 335 -7.65 8.23 -4.05
CA CYS A 335 -7.72 9.28 -3.01
C CYS A 335 -8.16 10.60 -3.64
N ILE A 336 -9.39 11.02 -3.34
CA ILE A 336 -10.03 12.22 -3.89
C ILE A 336 -10.05 13.30 -2.81
N GLU A 337 -9.35 14.41 -3.05
CA GLU A 337 -9.32 15.55 -2.11
C GLU A 337 -10.62 16.35 -2.13
N GLU A 338 -11.23 16.53 -3.31
CA GLU A 338 -12.49 17.25 -3.48
C GLU A 338 -13.47 16.45 -4.33
N LEU A 339 -14.60 16.08 -3.73
CA LEU A 339 -15.65 15.30 -4.39
C LEU A 339 -16.62 16.20 -5.19
N ASP A 340 -16.19 16.60 -6.38
CA ASP A 340 -17.06 17.30 -7.34
C ASP A 340 -18.16 16.38 -7.91
N ALA A 341 -19.01 16.91 -8.80
CA ALA A 341 -20.10 16.13 -9.39
C ALA A 341 -19.60 15.04 -10.36
N GLY A 342 -18.51 15.29 -11.10
CA GLY A 342 -17.95 14.34 -12.07
C GLY A 342 -17.25 13.16 -11.39
N GLN A 343 -16.39 13.44 -10.41
CA GLN A 343 -15.74 12.43 -9.56
C GLN A 343 -16.76 11.59 -8.80
N ARG A 344 -17.88 12.18 -8.37
CA ARG A 344 -18.96 11.45 -7.70
C ARG A 344 -19.66 10.48 -8.64
N ALA A 345 -19.97 10.90 -9.87
CA ALA A 345 -20.56 10.01 -10.86
C ALA A 345 -19.60 8.86 -11.19
N ALA A 346 -18.34 9.18 -11.48
CA ALA A 346 -17.31 8.17 -11.76
C ALA A 346 -17.06 7.21 -10.57
N ALA A 347 -17.14 7.71 -9.34
CA ALA A 347 -17.06 6.87 -8.15
C ALA A 347 -18.26 5.92 -8.04
N CYS A 348 -19.48 6.38 -8.35
CA CYS A 348 -20.66 5.51 -8.37
C CYS A 348 -20.51 4.41 -9.44
N ASP A 349 -20.10 4.76 -10.66
CA ASP A 349 -19.85 3.80 -11.74
C ASP A 349 -18.79 2.75 -11.35
N LEU A 350 -17.74 3.16 -10.64
CA LEU A 350 -16.72 2.26 -10.11
C LEU A 350 -17.27 1.33 -9.03
N LEU A 351 -18.09 1.83 -8.11
CA LEU A 351 -18.70 1.01 -7.06
C LEU A 351 -19.69 0.00 -7.63
N GLU A 352 -20.46 0.38 -8.64
CA GLU A 352 -21.38 -0.51 -9.36
C GLU A 352 -20.65 -1.61 -10.14
N SER A 353 -19.40 -1.38 -10.54
CA SER A 353 -18.62 -2.37 -11.30
C SER A 353 -18.25 -3.63 -10.50
N GLY A 354 -18.34 -3.61 -9.16
CA GLY A 354 -17.95 -4.72 -8.29
C GLY A 354 -16.44 -5.04 -8.31
N LEU A 355 -15.63 -4.18 -8.94
CA LEU A 355 -14.19 -4.35 -9.06
C LEU A 355 -13.48 -3.96 -7.75
N PRO A 356 -12.23 -4.44 -7.51
CA PRO A 356 -11.51 -4.24 -6.25
C PRO A 356 -10.93 -2.81 -6.11
N PHE A 357 -11.78 -1.79 -6.18
CA PHE A 357 -11.43 -0.39 -5.96
C PHE A 357 -11.70 0.01 -4.50
N LYS A 358 -10.81 0.84 -3.96
CA LYS A 358 -10.93 1.47 -2.64
C LYS A 358 -10.92 2.97 -2.87
N ILE A 359 -12.04 3.62 -2.55
CA ILE A 359 -12.19 5.06 -2.77
C ILE A 359 -12.17 5.77 -1.42
N VAL A 360 -11.26 6.73 -1.27
CA VAL A 360 -11.14 7.61 -0.12
C VAL A 360 -11.46 9.01 -0.60
N ALA A 361 -12.62 9.52 -0.23
CA ALA A 361 -13.02 10.89 -0.56
C ALA A 361 -13.01 11.76 0.69
N GLN A 362 -12.32 12.89 0.62
CA GLN A 362 -12.42 13.92 1.64
C GLN A 362 -13.58 14.87 1.30
N SER A 363 -14.37 15.23 2.31
CA SER A 363 -15.42 16.22 2.19
C SER A 363 -15.19 17.32 3.22
N THR A 364 -14.84 18.51 2.73
CA THR A 364 -14.67 19.73 3.54
C THR A 364 -15.93 20.59 3.56
N ASP A 365 -17.06 20.06 3.06
CA ASP A 365 -18.32 20.77 2.93
C ASP A 365 -19.05 20.88 4.27
N ILE A 366 -18.51 21.72 5.15
CA ILE A 366 -19.08 21.98 6.48
C ILE A 366 -20.36 22.80 6.36
N LEU A 367 -20.51 23.64 5.33
CA LEU A 367 -21.61 24.62 5.23
C LEU A 367 -22.72 24.26 4.24
N GLY A 368 -22.53 23.24 3.39
CA GLY A 368 -23.51 22.84 2.39
C GLY A 368 -23.70 23.87 1.28
N ASP A 369 -24.34 23.44 0.19
CA ASP A 369 -24.89 24.36 -0.80
C ASP A 369 -26.05 25.13 -0.17
N LEU A 370 -25.87 26.44 0.04
CA LEU A 370 -26.94 27.35 0.45
C LEU A 370 -27.92 27.50 -0.72
N THR A 371 -28.85 26.58 -0.87
CA THR A 371 -29.98 26.79 -1.79
C THR A 371 -30.84 27.93 -1.25
N PRO A 372 -31.02 29.04 -1.99
CA PRO A 372 -31.80 30.19 -1.52
C PRO A 372 -33.31 29.89 -1.44
N ILE A 373 -33.75 28.76 -2.00
CA ILE A 373 -35.15 28.33 -2.02
C ILE A 373 -35.34 27.31 -0.90
N GLY A 374 -35.87 27.74 0.24
CA GLY A 374 -36.47 26.83 1.22
C GLY A 374 -35.91 26.81 2.64
N GLY A 375 -35.04 27.74 3.04
CA GLY A 375 -34.71 27.98 4.46
C GLY A 375 -34.10 26.80 5.25
N GLN A 376 -33.89 25.65 4.61
CA GLN A 376 -33.29 24.46 5.21
C GLN A 376 -31.78 24.51 4.98
N LEU A 377 -31.04 24.88 6.02
CA LEU A 377 -29.60 24.68 6.07
C LEU A 377 -29.34 23.17 6.06
N SER A 378 -28.60 22.71 5.06
CA SER A 378 -28.25 21.31 4.93
C SER A 378 -26.74 21.15 4.90
N PHE A 379 -26.17 20.84 6.06
CA PHE A 379 -24.75 20.67 6.25
C PHE A 379 -24.28 19.31 5.73
N GLY A 380 -23.10 19.24 5.08
CA GLY A 380 -22.45 17.96 4.75
C GLY A 380 -23.12 17.09 3.68
N LYS A 381 -24.02 17.64 2.84
CA LYS A 381 -24.80 16.86 1.86
C LYS A 381 -23.94 16.04 0.88
N ARG A 382 -22.82 16.58 0.39
CA ARG A 382 -22.06 15.96 -0.71
C ARG A 382 -21.42 14.63 -0.32
N GLY A 383 -20.76 14.57 0.83
CA GLY A 383 -20.17 13.32 1.35
C GLY A 383 -21.22 12.32 1.83
N GLN A 384 -22.30 12.79 2.47
CA GLN A 384 -23.40 11.93 2.92
C GLN A 384 -24.18 11.32 1.75
N HIS A 385 -24.34 12.04 0.64
CA HIS A 385 -25.08 11.54 -0.51
C HIS A 385 -24.35 10.38 -1.19
N LEU A 386 -23.03 10.48 -1.41
CA LEU A 386 -22.23 9.38 -1.96
C LEU A 386 -22.31 8.14 -1.05
N ALA A 387 -22.15 8.32 0.27
CA ALA A 387 -22.25 7.21 1.22
C ALA A 387 -23.63 6.55 1.20
N ARG A 388 -24.72 7.32 1.11
CA ARG A 388 -26.09 6.79 1.03
C ARG A 388 -26.37 6.08 -0.29
N MET A 389 -25.86 6.60 -1.41
CA MET A 389 -25.93 5.92 -2.70
C MET A 389 -25.18 4.59 -2.67
N ALA A 390 -23.95 4.60 -2.14
CA ALA A 390 -23.12 3.42 -1.99
C ALA A 390 -23.76 2.35 -1.10
N LEU A 391 -24.41 2.73 0.01
CA LEU A 391 -25.16 1.79 0.85
C LEU A 391 -26.37 1.15 0.14
N GLY A 392 -26.89 1.79 -0.92
CA GLY A 392 -27.91 1.20 -1.79
C GLY A 392 -27.38 0.07 -2.67
N LEU A 393 -26.05 0.00 -2.84
CA LEU A 393 -25.36 -1.09 -3.50
C LEU A 393 -25.04 -2.15 -2.43
N ASN A 394 -25.71 -3.30 -2.49
CA ASN A 394 -25.63 -4.33 -1.44
C ASN A 394 -24.22 -4.91 -1.19
N ASP A 395 -23.30 -4.70 -2.14
CA ASP A 395 -21.94 -5.27 -2.11
C ASP A 395 -20.84 -4.24 -1.81
N VAL A 396 -21.20 -3.05 -1.31
CA VAL A 396 -20.24 -1.97 -1.03
C VAL A 396 -20.08 -1.72 0.47
N PHE A 397 -18.83 -1.73 0.94
CA PHE A 397 -18.49 -1.33 2.29
C PHE A 397 -18.27 0.19 2.39
N VAL A 398 -19.00 0.85 3.29
CA VAL A 398 -18.91 2.29 3.50
C VAL A 398 -18.48 2.58 4.95
N LEU A 399 -17.44 3.40 5.10
CA LEU A 399 -16.98 3.93 6.38
C LEU A 399 -16.97 5.46 6.32
N GLN A 400 -17.72 6.10 7.22
CA GLN A 400 -17.65 7.54 7.44
C GLN A 400 -16.97 7.81 8.77
N ALA A 401 -15.90 8.60 8.73
CA ALA A 401 -15.16 9.01 9.91
C ALA A 401 -14.96 10.54 9.89
N PRO A 402 -15.01 11.22 11.05
CA PRO A 402 -14.65 12.61 11.12
C PRO A 402 -13.17 12.78 10.76
N ASN A 403 -12.87 13.76 9.92
CA ASN A 403 -11.49 14.16 9.64
C ASN A 403 -11.07 15.15 10.74
N ALA A 404 -9.88 14.99 11.30
CA ALA A 404 -9.37 15.87 12.36
C ALA A 404 -8.96 17.24 11.74
N PHE A 405 -9.81 18.27 11.85
CA PHE A 405 -9.49 19.66 11.47
C PHE A 405 -10.07 20.74 12.35
#